data_AF-A0A0N4UMS3-F1
#
_entry.id   AF-A0A0N4UMS3-F1
#
_cell.length_a   1.000
_cell.length_b   1.000
_cell.length_c   1.000
_cell.angle_alpha   90.00
_cell.angle_beta   90.00
_cell.angle_gamma   90.00
#
_symmetry.space_group_name_H-M   'P 1'
#
loop_
_entity.id
_entity.type
_entity.pdbx_description
1 polymer ?
#
loop_
_entity_poly.entity_id
_entity_poly.type
_entity_poly.pdbx_seq_one_letter_code
_entity_poly.pdbx_strand_id
1 'polypeptide(L)'
;MVIELGGNPSFDFNGSITHLVCEQIVRNEKILSCISCGLYVLRLEYIMDSYKAKKWLDPEDYEWGNPIFMKKYQFTLERLECLARSSRQWRIELQEISPHRRAFSNWRAVLYCSRRRFVEIQRIIINGGGIAIHRFKFR
;
A
#
# COMPACT_ATOMS: atom_id res chain seq x y z
N MET A 1 11.21 -17.14 8.35
CA MET A 1 11.45 -15.73 8.75
C MET A 1 10.21 -15.06 9.37
N VAL A 2 9.17 -14.70 8.59
CA VAL A 2 8.01 -13.95 9.13
C VAL A 2 7.30 -14.69 10.28
N ILE A 3 6.97 -15.97 10.06
CA ILE A 3 6.32 -16.81 11.08
C ILE A 3 7.21 -17.03 12.30
N GLU A 4 8.52 -17.24 12.09
CA GLU A 4 9.50 -17.43 13.17
C GLU A 4 9.64 -16.20 14.07
N LEU A 5 9.40 -15.00 13.54
CA LEU A 5 9.33 -13.76 14.31
C LEU A 5 7.94 -13.49 14.93
N GLY A 6 7.00 -14.42 14.79
CA GLY A 6 5.63 -14.29 15.30
C GLY A 6 4.69 -13.48 14.42
N GLY A 7 5.05 -13.22 13.16
CA GLY A 7 4.19 -12.53 12.19
C GLY A 7 3.27 -13.49 11.44
N ASN A 8 2.17 -12.96 10.91
CA ASN A 8 1.17 -13.73 10.15
C ASN A 8 1.19 -13.33 8.66
N PRO A 9 1.86 -14.08 7.78
CA PRO A 9 1.83 -13.79 6.35
C PRO A 9 0.43 -14.04 5.76
N SER A 10 -0.01 -13.17 4.85
CA SER A 10 -1.27 -13.33 4.12
C SER A 10 -1.00 -13.30 2.61
N PHE A 11 -1.62 -14.23 1.87
CA PHE A 11 -1.59 -14.25 0.40
C PHE A 11 -2.63 -13.31 -0.21
N ASP A 12 -3.75 -13.12 0.50
CA ASP A 12 -4.88 -12.32 0.07
C ASP A 12 -4.94 -11.00 0.84
N PHE A 13 -5.44 -9.96 0.17
CA PHE A 13 -5.67 -8.68 0.81
C PHE A 13 -6.88 -8.76 1.75
N ASN A 14 -6.70 -8.40 3.02
CA ASN A 14 -7.78 -8.38 4.00
C ASN A 14 -7.56 -7.28 5.07
N GLY A 15 -8.59 -7.04 5.89
CA GLY A 15 -8.59 -5.96 6.88
C GLY A 15 -7.58 -6.11 8.04
N SER A 16 -6.94 -7.27 8.19
CA SER A 16 -5.92 -7.49 9.23
C SER A 16 -4.49 -7.18 8.77
N ILE A 17 -4.27 -6.90 7.48
CA ILE A 17 -2.95 -6.57 6.96
C ILE A 17 -2.49 -5.23 7.52
N THR A 18 -1.27 -5.22 8.04
CA THR A 18 -0.60 -4.02 8.58
C THR A 18 0.60 -3.57 7.74
N HIS A 19 1.24 -4.49 7.02
CA HIS A 19 2.46 -4.24 6.24
C HIS A 19 2.39 -4.91 4.88
N LEU A 20 2.83 -4.19 3.85
CA LEU A 20 3.20 -4.75 2.56
C LEU A 20 4.72 -4.67 2.43
N VAL A 21 5.36 -5.80 2.18
CA VAL A 21 6.80 -5.88 1.92
C VAL A 21 7.01 -6.22 0.45
N CYS A 22 7.84 -5.44 -0.26
CA CYS A 22 8.20 -5.72 -1.64
C CYS A 22 9.64 -5.33 -1.96
N GLU A 23 10.28 -6.14 -2.81
CA GLU A 23 11.65 -5.91 -3.29
C GLU A 23 11.76 -4.70 -4.22
N GLN A 24 10.70 -4.43 -5.00
CA GLN A 24 10.59 -3.27 -5.85
C GLN A 24 9.22 -2.64 -5.68
N ILE A 25 9.18 -1.30 -5.70
CA ILE A 25 7.92 -0.58 -5.74
C ILE A 25 7.41 -0.51 -7.18
N VAL A 26 6.16 -0.96 -7.39
CA VAL A 26 5.49 -0.98 -8.70
C VAL A 26 4.06 -0.48 -8.57
N ARG A 27 3.50 0.05 -9.67
CA ARG A 27 2.11 0.51 -9.67
C ARG A 27 1.17 -0.67 -10.01
N ASN A 28 0.68 -1.36 -9.00
CA ASN A 28 -0.30 -2.45 -9.15
C ASN A 28 -1.43 -2.37 -8.11
N GLU A 29 -2.43 -3.25 -8.25
CA GLU A 29 -3.60 -3.31 -7.35
C GLU A 29 -3.22 -3.47 -5.88
N LYS A 30 -2.23 -4.34 -5.58
CA LYS A 30 -1.80 -4.62 -4.20
C LYS A 30 -1.21 -3.37 -3.54
N ILE A 31 -0.26 -2.71 -4.20
CA ILE A 31 0.37 -1.49 -3.68
C ILE A 31 -0.66 -0.37 -3.56
N LEU A 32 -1.49 -0.15 -4.57
CA LEU A 32 -2.51 0.89 -4.52
C LEU A 32 -3.56 0.66 -3.43
N SER A 33 -3.93 -0.61 -3.16
CA SER A 33 -4.82 -0.96 -2.05
C SER A 33 -4.15 -0.72 -0.69
N CYS A 34 -2.87 -1.06 -0.54
CA CYS A 34 -2.15 -0.80 0.71
C CYS A 34 -2.03 0.70 1.00
N ILE A 35 -1.73 1.50 -0.03
CA ILE A 35 -1.67 2.95 0.07
C ILE A 35 -3.04 3.52 0.44
N SER A 36 -4.12 3.08 -0.23
CA SER A 36 -5.47 3.57 0.08
C SER A 36 -5.96 3.19 1.48
N CYS A 37 -5.36 2.16 2.09
CA CYS A 37 -5.61 1.77 3.46
C CYS A 37 -4.70 2.45 4.50
N GLY A 38 -3.65 3.18 4.08
CA GLY A 38 -2.68 3.76 4.99
C GLY A 38 -1.76 2.73 5.66
N LEU A 39 -1.44 1.64 4.95
CA LEU A 39 -0.54 0.60 5.46
C LEU A 39 0.92 0.95 5.20
N TYR A 40 1.82 0.34 5.96
CA TYR A 40 3.25 0.40 5.68
C TYR A 40 3.57 -0.27 4.34
N VAL A 41 4.33 0.42 3.49
CA VAL A 41 4.88 -0.12 2.24
C VAL A 41 6.40 -0.15 2.35
N LEU A 42 6.94 -1.33 2.59
CA LEU A 42 8.29 -1.57 3.05
C LEU A 42 9.17 -2.27 2.02
N ARG A 43 10.47 -2.01 2.12
CA ARG A 43 11.52 -2.74 1.41
C ARG A 43 11.75 -4.11 2.06
N LEU A 44 12.31 -5.06 1.30
CA LEU A 44 12.51 -6.46 1.73
C LEU A 44 13.44 -6.60 2.94
N GLU A 45 14.39 -5.68 3.07
CA GLU A 45 15.37 -5.58 4.14
C GLU A 45 14.71 -5.53 5.52
N TYR A 46 13.47 -5.05 5.62
CA TYR A 46 12.71 -5.06 6.87
C TYR A 46 12.63 -6.47 7.49
N ILE A 47 12.28 -7.47 6.67
CA ILE A 47 12.15 -8.86 7.11
C ILE A 47 13.52 -9.47 7.37
N MET A 48 14.50 -9.19 6.51
CA MET A 48 15.84 -9.75 6.63
C MET A 48 16.54 -9.27 7.90
N ASP A 49 16.54 -7.96 8.13
CA ASP A 49 17.21 -7.34 9.26
C ASP A 49 16.47 -7.63 10.57
N SER A 50 15.13 -7.64 10.56
CA SER A 50 14.34 -8.07 11.73
C SER A 50 14.64 -9.50 12.13
N TYR A 51 14.77 -10.40 11.15
CA TYR A 51 15.11 -11.80 11.41
C TYR A 51 16.51 -11.94 12.01
N LYS A 52 17.49 -11.24 11.43
CA LYS A 52 18.87 -11.21 11.94
C LYS A 52 18.93 -10.64 13.36
N ALA A 53 18.13 -9.62 13.65
CA ALA A 53 18.00 -9.00 14.98
C ALA A 53 17.17 -9.82 15.97
N LYS A 54 16.51 -10.91 15.52
CA LYS A 54 15.57 -11.74 16.28
C LYS A 54 14.41 -10.94 16.91
N LYS A 55 14.02 -9.83 16.29
CA LYS A 55 12.90 -8.98 16.70
C LYS A 55 12.43 -8.13 15.54
N TRP A 56 11.16 -7.71 15.56
CA TRP A 56 10.68 -6.71 14.63
C TRP A 56 11.41 -5.38 14.86
N LEU A 57 12.03 -4.86 13.80
CA LEU A 57 12.61 -3.52 13.78
C LEU A 57 11.52 -2.47 13.52
N ASP A 58 11.88 -1.20 13.61
CA ASP A 58 10.95 -0.11 13.30
C ASP A 58 10.66 -0.10 11.78
N PRO A 59 9.39 -0.29 11.36
CA PRO A 59 9.04 -0.27 9.94
C PRO A 59 9.32 1.08 9.26
N GLU A 60 9.35 2.21 9.97
CA GLU A 60 9.58 3.53 9.34
C GLU A 60 10.92 3.65 8.62
N ASP A 61 11.97 2.99 9.15
CA ASP A 61 13.32 2.98 8.57
C ASP A 61 13.39 2.19 7.24
N TYR A 62 12.37 1.36 7.00
CA TYR A 62 12.29 0.48 5.84
C TYR A 62 11.21 0.90 4.84
N GLU A 63 10.47 1.99 5.09
CA GLU A 63 9.50 2.51 4.14
C GLU A 63 10.17 2.93 2.83
N TRP A 64 9.53 2.58 1.70
CA TRP A 64 9.93 3.08 0.39
C TRP A 64 9.92 4.61 0.32
N GLY A 65 8.97 5.24 1.00
CA GLY A 65 8.84 6.70 1.08
C GLY A 65 9.68 7.36 2.17
N ASN A 66 10.55 6.63 2.88
CA ASN A 66 11.38 7.22 3.93
C ASN A 66 12.31 8.31 3.33
N PRO A 67 12.28 9.56 3.82
CA PRO A 67 13.06 10.65 3.23
C PRO A 67 14.57 10.43 3.20
N ILE A 68 15.12 9.70 4.18
CA ILE A 68 16.56 9.38 4.25
C ILE A 68 16.92 8.35 3.19
N PHE A 69 16.09 7.32 3.02
CA PHE A 69 16.26 6.33 1.95
C PHE A 69 16.12 6.98 0.56
N MET A 70 15.05 7.75 0.35
CA MET A 70 14.76 8.40 -0.94
C MET A 70 15.87 9.34 -1.40
N LYS A 71 16.58 10.01 -0.49
CA LYS A 71 17.74 10.87 -0.85
C LYS A 71 18.91 10.10 -1.45
N LYS A 72 19.05 8.82 -1.12
CA LYS A 72 20.18 7.96 -1.54
C LYS A 72 19.81 7.03 -2.69
N TYR A 73 18.55 6.61 -2.74
CA TYR A 73 18.07 5.66 -3.73
C TYR A 73 17.75 6.33 -5.06
N GLN A 74 18.27 5.77 -6.15
CA GLN A 74 18.00 6.26 -7.51
C GLN A 74 16.86 5.45 -8.14
N PHE A 75 15.68 6.06 -8.19
CA PHE A 75 14.55 5.46 -8.90
C PHE A 75 14.77 5.49 -10.41
N THR A 76 14.44 4.39 -11.08
CA THR A 76 14.55 4.29 -12.54
C THR A 76 13.56 5.19 -13.28
N LEU A 77 12.45 5.52 -12.64
CA LEU A 77 11.38 6.34 -13.20
C LEU A 77 10.82 7.28 -12.13
N GLU A 78 10.63 8.55 -12.47
CA GLU A 78 10.04 9.57 -11.59
C GLU A 78 8.68 9.13 -11.01
N ARG A 79 7.86 8.44 -11.80
CA ARG A 79 6.56 7.92 -11.34
C ARG A 79 6.68 6.92 -10.17
N LEU A 80 7.79 6.18 -10.08
CA LEU A 80 8.03 5.23 -8.99
C LEU A 80 8.50 5.96 -7.73
N GLU A 81 9.32 7.00 -7.89
CA GLU A 81 9.71 7.90 -6.81
C GLU A 81 8.47 8.59 -6.21
N CYS A 82 7.59 9.13 -7.05
CA CYS A 82 6.33 9.71 -6.61
C CYS A 82 5.44 8.68 -5.90
N LEU A 83 5.36 7.45 -6.42
CA LEU A 83 4.60 6.38 -5.77
C LEU A 83 5.14 6.04 -4.37
N ALA A 84 6.47 5.96 -4.22
CA ALA A 84 7.13 5.72 -2.95
C ALA A 84 6.86 6.86 -1.95
N ARG A 85 6.99 8.10 -2.39
CA ARG A 85 6.67 9.27 -1.57
C ARG A 85 5.22 9.26 -1.10
N SER A 86 4.30 9.02 -2.03
CA SER A 86 2.86 9.00 -1.74
C SER A 86 2.47 7.86 -0.79
N SER A 87 3.14 6.71 -0.84
CA SER A 87 2.79 5.59 0.06
C SER A 87 2.99 5.97 1.53
N ARG A 88 4.12 6.60 1.85
CA ARG A 88 4.39 7.09 3.22
C ARG A 88 3.48 8.27 3.58
N GLN A 89 3.26 9.20 2.65
CA GLN A 89 2.41 10.37 2.91
C GLN A 89 1.00 9.96 3.32
N TRP A 90 0.37 9.04 2.56
CA TRP A 90 -0.97 8.55 2.87
C TRP A 90 -1.03 7.74 4.17
N ARG A 91 0.00 6.96 4.50
CA ARG A 91 0.08 6.27 5.80
C ARG A 91 0.00 7.26 6.94
N ILE A 92 0.85 8.28 6.93
CA ILE A 92 0.92 9.29 8.00
C ILE A 92 -0.39 10.06 8.10
N GLU A 93 -0.87 10.59 6.97
CA GLU A 93 -2.09 11.40 6.94
C GLU A 93 -3.30 10.61 7.45
N LEU A 94 -3.46 9.34 7.05
CA LEU A 94 -4.58 8.52 7.52
C LEU A 94 -4.46 8.16 8.99
N GLN A 95 -3.23 7.87 9.47
CA GLN A 95 -2.97 7.57 10.88
C GLN A 95 -3.26 8.78 11.78
N GLU A 96 -2.92 9.99 11.33
CA GLU A 96 -3.21 11.25 12.04
C GLU A 96 -4.71 11.56 12.10
N ILE A 97 -5.47 11.25 11.04
CA ILE A 97 -6.91 11.53 11.01
C ILE A 97 -7.68 10.53 11.88
N SER A 98 -7.49 9.23 11.66
CA SER A 98 -8.11 8.15 12.45
C SER A 98 -7.59 6.79 12.02
N PRO A 99 -7.30 5.85 12.95
CA PRO A 99 -6.90 4.48 12.63
C PRO A 99 -7.87 3.72 11.71
N HIS A 100 -9.15 4.11 11.73
CA HIS A 100 -10.21 3.47 10.94
C HIS A 100 -10.51 4.18 9.62
N ARG A 101 -9.99 5.40 9.42
CA ARG A 101 -10.20 6.12 8.16
C ARG A 101 -9.34 5.52 7.05
N ARG A 102 -9.85 5.61 5.83
CA ARG A 102 -9.23 5.12 4.61
C ARG A 102 -9.31 6.22 3.53
N ALA A 103 -8.50 6.13 2.48
CA ALA A 103 -8.34 7.21 1.50
C ALA A 103 -9.64 7.60 0.78
N PHE A 104 -10.54 6.65 0.57
CA PHE A 104 -11.82 6.83 -0.11
C PHE A 104 -13.01 6.71 0.84
N SER A 105 -12.81 6.88 2.15
CA SER A 105 -13.92 6.93 3.11
C SER A 105 -14.97 7.95 2.65
N ASN A 106 -16.24 7.52 2.64
CA ASN A 106 -17.41 8.28 2.18
C ASN A 106 -17.51 8.50 0.66
N TRP A 107 -16.68 7.86 -0.15
CA TRP A 107 -16.77 7.98 -1.61
C TRP A 107 -17.81 7.04 -2.21
N ARG A 108 -18.53 7.53 -3.21
CA ARG A 108 -19.34 6.74 -4.15
C ARG A 108 -18.89 7.03 -5.57
N ALA A 109 -17.97 6.22 -6.08
CA ALA A 109 -17.34 6.41 -7.39
C ALA A 109 -18.08 5.67 -8.50
N VAL A 110 -18.40 6.37 -9.59
CA VAL A 110 -18.93 5.77 -10.83
C VAL A 110 -17.80 5.60 -11.83
N LEU A 111 -17.59 4.38 -12.31
CA LEU A 111 -16.49 4.02 -13.22
C LEU A 111 -17.02 3.69 -14.62
N TYR A 112 -16.60 4.50 -15.60
CA TYR A 112 -16.87 4.31 -17.03
C TYR A 112 -15.69 3.60 -17.71
N CYS A 113 -15.57 2.28 -17.50
CA CYS A 113 -14.47 1.49 -18.01
C CYS A 113 -14.90 0.09 -18.46
N SER A 114 -13.98 -0.69 -19.03
CA SER A 114 -14.22 -2.09 -19.34
C SER A 114 -14.46 -2.89 -18.05
N ARG A 115 -15.22 -4.00 -18.13
CA ARG A 115 -15.49 -4.86 -16.97
C ARG A 115 -14.22 -5.36 -16.29
N ARG A 116 -13.18 -5.70 -17.07
CA ARG A 116 -11.86 -6.09 -16.53
C ARG A 116 -11.25 -4.98 -15.67
N ARG A 117 -11.19 -3.75 -16.20
CA ARG A 117 -10.64 -2.60 -15.47
C ARG A 117 -11.51 -2.20 -14.28
N PHE A 118 -12.82 -2.42 -14.36
CA PHE A 118 -13.73 -2.19 -13.25
C PHE A 118 -13.38 -3.08 -12.06
N VAL A 119 -13.17 -4.39 -12.26
CA VAL A 119 -12.84 -5.32 -11.16
C VAL A 119 -11.56 -4.91 -10.42
N GLU A 120 -10.51 -4.57 -11.16
CA GLU A 120 -9.23 -4.13 -10.58
C GLU A 120 -9.38 -2.83 -9.77
N ILE A 121 -10.04 -1.81 -10.34
CA ILE A 121 -10.22 -0.51 -9.67
C ILE A 121 -11.21 -0.62 -8.50
N GLN A 122 -12.26 -1.43 -8.64
CA GLN A 122 -13.26 -1.64 -7.61
C GLN A 122 -12.62 -2.12 -6.30
N ARG A 123 -11.68 -3.07 -6.38
CA ARG A 123 -10.98 -3.58 -5.19
C ARG A 123 -10.18 -2.49 -4.50
N ILE A 124 -9.46 -1.65 -5.24
CA ILE A 124 -8.70 -0.52 -4.69
C ILE A 124 -9.64 0.46 -3.96
N ILE A 125 -10.79 0.77 -4.56
CA ILE A 125 -11.77 1.70 -3.98
C ILE A 125 -12.40 1.12 -2.71
N ILE A 126 -12.83 -0.15 -2.74
CA ILE A 126 -13.44 -0.83 -1.60
C ILE A 126 -12.44 -0.97 -0.45
N ASN A 127 -11.20 -1.39 -0.73
CA ASN A 127 -10.15 -1.49 0.28
C ASN A 127 -9.87 -0.11 0.90
N GLY A 128 -9.89 0.94 0.08
CA GLY A 128 -9.79 2.32 0.56
C GLY A 128 -11.07 2.88 1.20
N GLY A 129 -12.08 2.06 1.52
CA GLY A 129 -13.27 2.46 2.26
C GLY A 129 -14.36 3.17 1.45
N GLY A 130 -14.30 3.09 0.12
CA GLY A 130 -15.28 3.66 -0.79
C GLY A 130 -16.21 2.62 -1.43
N ILE A 131 -17.18 3.11 -2.20
CA ILE A 131 -18.09 2.30 -3.02
C ILE A 131 -17.78 2.56 -4.50
N ALA A 132 -17.64 1.49 -5.29
CA ALA A 132 -17.46 1.59 -6.74
C ALA A 132 -18.68 1.04 -7.50
N ILE A 133 -19.16 1.81 -8.47
CA ILE A 133 -20.33 1.51 -9.30
C ILE A 133 -19.88 1.44 -10.75
N HIS A 134 -20.16 0.33 -11.43
CA HIS A 134 -19.84 0.19 -12.85
C HIS A 134 -20.91 0.84 -13.73
N ARG A 135 -20.48 1.63 -14.72
CA ARG A 135 -21.34 2.04 -15.83
C ARG A 135 -20.67 1.66 -17.14
N PHE A 136 -21.46 1.08 -18.04
CA PHE A 136 -20.97 0.77 -19.38
C PHE A 136 -20.63 2.07 -20.09
N LYS A 137 -19.43 2.11 -20.69
CA LYS A 137 -19.07 3.17 -21.61
C LYS A 137 -19.90 2.93 -22.87
N PHE A 138 -20.88 3.79 -23.15
CA PHE A 138 -21.53 3.79 -24.45
C PHE A 138 -20.43 4.01 -25.50
N ARG A 139 -20.34 3.07 -26.45
CA ARG A 139 -19.50 3.23 -27.65
C ARG A 139 -20.23 4.12 -28.64
#